data_AF-A0A7C6IID0-F1
#
_entry.id   AF-A0A7C6IID0-F1
#
_cell.length_a   1.000
_cell.length_b   1.000
_cell.length_c   1.000
_cell.angle_alpha   90.00
_cell.angle_beta   90.00
_cell.angle_gamma   90.00
#
_symmetry.space_group_name_H-M   'P 1'
#
loop_
_entity.id
_entity.type
_entity.pdbx_description
1 polymer ?
#
loop_
_entity_poly.entity_id
_entity_poly.type
_entity_poly.pdbx_seq_one_letter_code
_entity_poly.pdbx_strand_id
1 'polypeptide(L)' 'MKEASGEANLTVIAIILIGVIAAVVTPLITNMMNTTQKRTCCHNNGGTWTNGRCVGASDKCS' A
#
# COMPACT_ATOMS: atom_id res chain seq x y z
N MET A 1 18.46 -22.52 34.80
CA MET A 1 18.70 -22.21 33.37
C MET A 1 17.35 -22.30 32.66
N LYS A 2 16.57 -21.21 32.72
CA LYS A 2 15.21 -21.09 32.20
C LYS A 2 14.90 -19.58 32.22
N GLU A 3 14.82 -18.81 31.16
CA GLU A 3 14.83 -19.06 29.72
C GLU A 3 15.39 -17.79 29.06
N ALA A 4 16.46 -17.89 28.27
CA ALA A 4 16.95 -16.84 27.36
C ALA A 4 15.96 -16.50 26.21
N SER A 5 14.67 -16.70 26.46
CA SER A 5 13.54 -16.40 25.59
C SER A 5 12.85 -15.07 25.97
N GLY A 6 13.23 -14.45 27.10
CA GLY A 6 12.60 -13.24 27.64
C GLY A 6 13.41 -11.94 27.50
N GLU A 7 14.60 -12.00 26.92
CA GLU A 7 15.54 -10.86 26.83
C GLU A 7 15.94 -10.56 25.37
N ALA A 8 14.98 -10.61 24.45
CA ALA A 8 15.20 -9.95 23.17
C ALA A 8 15.48 -8.47 23.46
N ASN A 9 16.69 -8.00 23.13
CA ASN A 9 17.05 -6.60 23.23
C ASN A 9 15.98 -5.78 22.51
N LEU A 10 15.46 -4.72 23.15
CA LEU A 10 14.37 -3.91 22.62
C LEU A 10 14.63 -3.45 21.17
N THR A 11 15.90 -3.28 20.81
CA THR A 11 16.34 -3.02 19.43
C THR A 11 15.98 -4.14 18.46
N VAL A 12 16.24 -5.41 18.81
CA VAL A 12 15.87 -6.58 18.00
C VAL A 12 14.36 -6.64 17.79
N ILE A 13 13.59 -6.40 18.85
CA ILE A 13 12.12 -6.37 18.79
C ILE A 13 11.65 -5.25 17.85
N ALA A 14 12.25 -4.06 17.94
CA ALA A 14 11.91 -2.92 17.09
C ALA A 14 12.16 -3.20 15.60
N ILE A 15 13.28 -3.84 15.25
CA ILE A 15 13.58 -4.15 13.84
C ILE A 15 12.56 -5.16 13.29
N ILE A 16 12.19 -6.17 14.08
CA ILE A 16 11.16 -7.16 13.71
C ILE A 16 9.81 -6.46 13.51
N LEU A 17 9.42 -5.57 14.43
CA LEU A 17 8.18 -4.79 14.31
C LEU A 17 8.15 -3.93 13.05
N ILE A 18 9.23 -3.22 12.74
CA ILE A 18 9.34 -2.43 11.51
C ILE A 18 9.20 -3.34 10.27
N GLY A 19 9.84 -4.51 10.28
CA GLY A 19 9.74 -5.49 9.20
C GLY A 19 8.30 -5.98 8.98
N VAL A 20 7.58 -6.31 10.06
CA VAL A 20 6.18 -6.75 10.00
C VAL A 20 5.27 -5.62 9.51
N ILE A 21 5.42 -4.41 10.06
CA ILE A 21 4.62 -3.24 9.66
C ILE A 21 4.86 -2.93 8.18
N ALA A 22 6.11 -2.90 7.72
CA ALA A 22 6.45 -2.67 6.32
C ALA A 22 5.82 -3.72 5.40
N ALA A 23 5.82 -5.00 5.79
CA ALA A 23 5.22 -6.08 5.02
C ALA A 23 3.69 -5.95 4.88
N VAL A 24 3.01 -5.45 5.91
CA VAL A 24 1.55 -5.23 5.89
C VAL A 24 1.18 -3.94 5.14
N VAL A 25 1.96 -2.88 5.30
CA VAL A 25 1.68 -1.57 4.69
C VAL A 25 1.94 -1.57 3.19
N THR A 26 2.97 -2.29 2.72
CA THR A 26 3.33 -2.34 1.29
C THR A 26 2.16 -2.72 0.37
N PRO A 27 1.41 -3.82 0.57
CA PRO A 27 0.27 -4.17 -0.28
C PRO A 27 -0.88 -3.15 -0.18
N LEU A 28 -1.02 -2.46 0.95
CA LEU A 28 -2.02 -1.40 1.10
C LEU A 28 -1.67 -0.20 0.23
N ILE A 29 -0.40 0.23 0.23
CA ILE A 29 0.08 1.31 -0.62
C ILE A 29 -0.04 0.94 -2.10
N THR A 30 0.31 -0.29 -2.51
CA THR A 30 0.20 -0.68 -3.93
C THR A 30 -1.26 -0.71 -4.40
N ASN A 31 -2.20 -1.16 -3.59
CA ASN A 31 -3.63 -1.12 -3.91
C ASN A 31 -4.15 0.32 -4.02
N MET A 32 -3.71 1.20 -3.11
CA MET A 32 -4.03 2.63 -3.15
C MET A 32 -3.43 3.30 -4.39
N MET A 33 -2.15 3.06 -4.68
CA MET A 33 -1.47 3.58 -5.86
C MET A 33 -2.12 3.12 -7.17
N ASN A 34 -2.54 1.86 -7.27
CA ASN A 34 -3.28 1.38 -8.45
C ASN A 34 -4.59 2.14 -8.65
N THR A 35 -5.32 2.44 -7.57
CA THR A 35 -6.57 3.20 -7.64
C THR A 35 -6.32 4.66 -8.00
N THR A 36 -5.29 5.28 -7.39
CA THR A 36 -4.85 6.64 -7.71
C THR A 36 -4.38 6.76 -9.15
N GLN A 37 -3.58 5.82 -9.65
CA GLN A 37 -3.16 5.78 -11.05
C GLN A 37 -4.38 5.72 -11.96
N LYS A 38 -5.29 4.77 -11.76
CA LYS A 38 -6.53 4.66 -12.57
C LYS A 38 -7.33 5.96 -12.60
N ARG A 39 -7.44 6.64 -11.45
CA ARG A 39 -8.13 7.92 -11.34
C ARG A 39 -7.40 9.05 -12.08
N THR A 40 -6.09 9.11 -11.98
CA THR A 40 -5.25 10.07 -12.71
C THR A 40 -5.30 9.82 -14.22
N CYS A 41 -5.17 8.56 -14.65
CA CYS A 41 -5.28 8.17 -16.06
C CYS A 41 -6.64 8.54 -16.63
N CYS A 42 -7.72 8.23 -15.89
CA CYS A 42 -9.08 8.62 -16.26
C CYS A 42 -9.19 10.13 -16.51
N HIS A 43 -8.64 10.94 -15.60
CA HIS A 43 -8.66 12.39 -15.72
C HIS A 43 -7.82 12.90 -16.90
N ASN A 44 -6.61 12.38 -17.08
CA ASN A 44 -5.71 12.77 -18.19
C ASN A 44 -6.28 12.38 -19.56
N ASN A 45 -7.01 11.27 -19.63
CA ASN A 45 -7.69 10.82 -20.85
C ASN A 45 -9.00 11.60 -21.12
N GLY A 46 -9.34 12.60 -20.31
CA GLY A 46 -10.54 13.43 -20.48
C GLY A 46 -11.83 12.84 -19.88
N GLY A 47 -11.72 11.75 -19.11
CA GLY A 47 -12.83 11.12 -18.41
C GLY A 47 -13.06 11.70 -17.01
N THR A 48 -14.13 11.23 -16.38
CA THR A 48 -14.45 11.57 -14.99
C THR A 48 -14.55 10.33 -14.12
N TRP A 49 -14.05 10.43 -12.89
CA TRP A 49 -14.10 9.33 -11.93
C TRP A 49 -15.39 9.40 -11.12
N THR A 50 -16.31 8.45 -11.32
CA THR A 50 -17.60 8.39 -10.62
C THR A 50 -17.98 6.97 -10.24
N ASN A 51 -18.62 6.80 -9.07
CA ASN A 51 -19.04 5.51 -8.53
C ASN A 51 -17.93 4.42 -8.54
N GLY A 52 -16.69 4.83 -8.22
CA GLY A 52 -15.54 3.91 -8.15
C GLY A 52 -14.96 3.45 -9.50
N ARG A 53 -15.37 4.07 -10.62
CA ARG A 53 -14.88 3.73 -11.97
C ARG A 53 -14.65 4.97 -12.83
N CYS A 54 -13.88 4.80 -13.90
CA CYS A 54 -13.76 5.85 -14.93
C CYS A 54 -14.98 5.82 -15.86
N VAL A 55 -15.50 7.00 -16.19
CA VAL A 55 -16.61 7.19 -17.11
C VAL A 55 -16.21 8.21 -18.17
N GLY A 56 -16.52 7.92 -19.44
CA GLY A 56 -16.24 8.81 -20.56
C GLY A 56 -14.81 8.71 -21.13
N ALA A 57 -13.92 7.92 -20.52
CA ALA A 57 -12.59 7.63 -21.04
C ALA A 57 -12.04 6.31 -20.46
N SER A 58 -10.80 5.94 -20.85
CA SER A 58 -10.08 4.78 -20.33
C SER A 58 -9.45 5.07 -18.96
N ASP A 59 -9.53 4.13 -18.02
CA ASP A 59 -8.81 4.17 -16.72
C ASP A 59 -7.34 3.73 -16.82
N LYS A 60 -6.85 3.45 -18.03
CA LYS A 60 -5.46 3.03 -18.30
C LYS A 60 -4.66 4.21 -18.83
N CYS A 61 -3.48 4.43 -18.24
CA CYS A 61 -2.49 5.33 -18.82
C CYS A 61 -1.85 4.57 -19.98
N SER A 62 -2.04 5.08 -21.20
CA SER A 62 -1.42 4.57 -22.41
C SER A 62 -0.29 5.49 -22.87
#